data_AF-A0A1F7N1G5-F1
#
_entry.id   AF-A0A1F7N1G5-F1
#
_cell.length_a   1.000
_cell.length_b   1.000
_cell.length_c   1.000
_cell.angle_alpha   90.00
_cell.angle_beta   90.00
_cell.angle_gamma   90.00
#
_symmetry.space_group_name_H-M   'P 1'
#
loop_
_entity.id
_entity.type
_entity.pdbx_description
1 polymer ?
#
loop_
_entity_poly.entity_id
_entity_poly.type
_entity_poly.pdbx_seq_one_letter_code
_entity_poly.pdbx_strand_id
1 'polypeptide(L)'
;MGLKYVFVAVFASAITLFALQNSEQTRLRFLFWALEGIPLATVILVSAAAGIVLVGLPLWIDRWRLRARARSLEARLASAEALLGERGSGPEAGPPR
;
A
#
# COMPACT_ATOMS: atom_id res chain seq x y z
N MET A 1 4.25 -15.40 -5.96
CA MET A 1 5.03 -14.53 -5.03
C MET A 1 6.38 -14.08 -5.57
N GLY A 2 7.05 -14.81 -6.47
CA GLY A 2 8.38 -14.44 -7.01
C GLY A 2 8.41 -13.22 -7.95
N LEU A 3 7.36 -13.03 -8.77
CA LEU A 3 7.36 -11.98 -9.81
C LEU A 3 7.54 -10.56 -9.25
N LYS A 4 6.91 -10.25 -8.11
CA LYS A 4 7.08 -8.95 -7.42
C LYS A 4 8.51 -8.71 -6.96
N TYR A 5 9.21 -9.75 -6.49
CA TYR A 5 10.60 -9.63 -6.03
C TYR A 5 11.58 -9.50 -7.20
N VAL A 6 11.34 -10.26 -8.27
CA VAL A 6 12.10 -10.13 -9.53
C VAL A 6 11.93 -8.72 -10.10
N PHE A 7 10.72 -8.19 -10.12
CA PHE A 7 10.45 -6.82 -10.59
C PHE A 7 11.19 -5.77 -9.74
N VAL A 8 11.15 -5.90 -8.40
CA VAL A 8 11.87 -5.01 -7.50
C VAL A 8 13.39 -5.09 -7.71
N ALA A 9 13.94 -6.29 -7.87
CA ALA A 9 15.36 -6.49 -8.12
C ALA A 9 15.81 -5.85 -9.44
N VAL A 10 15.08 -6.10 -10.53
CA VAL A 10 15.35 -5.51 -11.85
C VAL A 10 15.27 -3.97 -11.78
N PHE A 11 14.25 -3.45 -11.11
CA PHE A 11 14.07 -2.00 -10.96
C PHE A 11 15.21 -1.37 -10.14
N ALA A 12 15.61 -1.99 -9.02
CA ALA A 12 16.74 -1.53 -8.20
C ALA A 12 18.08 -1.59 -8.97
N SER A 13 18.30 -2.63 -9.77
CA SER A 13 19.48 -2.75 -10.64
C SER A 13 19.48 -1.67 -11.72
N ALA A 14 18.34 -1.40 -12.37
CA ALA A 14 18.22 -0.35 -13.38
C ALA A 14 18.50 1.04 -12.77
N ILE A 15 17.98 1.30 -11.57
CA ILE A 15 18.26 2.51 -10.77
C ILE A 15 19.76 2.65 -10.49
N THR A 16 20.41 1.59 -10.02
CA THR A 16 21.84 1.57 -9.70
C THR A 16 22.68 1.83 -10.94
N LEU A 17 22.36 1.16 -12.04
CA LEU A 17 23.05 1.35 -13.33
C LEU A 17 22.86 2.75 -13.87
N PHE A 18 21.64 3.28 -13.79
CA PHE A 18 21.33 4.66 -14.18
C PHE A 18 22.16 5.66 -13.36
N ALA A 19 22.31 5.43 -12.05
CA ALA A 19 23.14 6.27 -11.17
C ALA A 19 24.63 6.19 -11.47
N LEU A 20 25.13 4.99 -11.77
CA LEU A 20 26.53 4.80 -12.12
C LEU A 20 26.87 5.44 -13.48
N GLN A 21 25.98 5.29 -14.47
CA GLN A 21 26.17 5.82 -15.82
C GLN A 21 25.95 7.33 -15.91
N ASN A 22 25.03 7.91 -15.13
CA ASN A 22 24.71 9.34 -15.13
C ASN A 22 25.34 10.04 -13.91
N SER A 23 26.59 9.69 -13.62
CA SER A 23 27.40 10.28 -12.54
C SER A 23 27.99 11.65 -12.89
N GLU A 24 27.73 12.15 -14.11
CA GLU A 24 28.08 13.51 -14.49
C GLU A 24 27.42 14.53 -13.56
N GLN A 25 28.25 15.40 -12.98
CA GLN A 25 27.83 16.45 -12.07
C GLN A 25 27.03 17.50 -12.85
N THR A 26 25.71 17.36 -12.81
CA THR A 26 24.80 18.27 -13.51
C THR A 26 24.44 19.41 -12.56
N ARG A 27 24.51 20.68 -13.02
CA ARG A 27 23.99 21.79 -12.22
C ARG A 27 22.47 21.77 -12.24
N LEU A 28 21.84 21.52 -11.10
CA LEU A 28 20.38 21.64 -10.97
C LEU A 28 20.02 23.06 -10.56
N ARG A 29 19.30 23.79 -11.42
CA ARG A 29 18.79 25.13 -11.12
C ARG A 29 17.28 25.06 -10.92
N PHE A 30 16.82 25.30 -9.70
CA PHE A 30 15.40 25.25 -9.35
C PHE A 30 14.97 26.60 -8.78
N LEU A 31 14.10 27.28 -9.50
CA LEU A 31 13.49 28.57 -9.11
C LEU A 31 14.52 29.67 -8.78
N PHE A 32 15.02 29.75 -7.55
CA PHE A 32 16.02 30.73 -7.09
C PHE A 32 17.30 30.09 -6.52
N TRP A 33 17.37 28.76 -6.45
CA TRP A 33 18.54 28.04 -5.92
C TRP A 33 19.22 27.18 -7.00
N ALA A 34 20.52 26.99 -6.85
CA ALA A 34 21.29 26.06 -7.66
C ALA A 34 22.00 25.06 -6.73
N LEU A 35 21.79 23.77 -6.97
CA LEU A 35 22.55 22.70 -6.32
C LEU A 35 23.58 22.21 -7.34
N GLU A 36 24.86 22.47 -7.04
CA GLU A 36 26.00 22.05 -7.85
C GLU A 36 26.56 20.72 -7.33
N GLY A 37 27.06 19.87 -8.23
CA GLY A 37 27.76 18.65 -7.87
C GLY A 37 26.87 17.43 -7.54
N ILE A 38 25.55 17.50 -7.73
CA ILE A 38 24.66 16.35 -7.50
C ILE A 38 24.49 15.53 -8.80
N PRO A 39 24.70 14.21 -8.77
CA PRO A 39 24.41 13.33 -9.91
C PRO A 39 22.93 13.41 -10.30
N LEU A 40 22.65 13.53 -11.61
CA LEU A 40 21.28 13.63 -12.14
C LEU A 40 20.40 12.46 -11.68
N ALA A 41 20.99 11.27 -11.58
CA ALA A 41 20.29 10.10 -11.12
C ALA A 41 19.77 10.20 -9.69
N THR A 42 20.55 10.79 -8.77
CA THR A 42 20.12 11.01 -7.39
C THR A 42 18.85 11.85 -7.36
N VAL A 43 18.78 12.90 -8.19
CA VAL A 43 17.61 13.79 -8.27
C VAL A 43 16.39 13.06 -8.80
N ILE A 44 16.55 12.28 -9.88
CA ILE A 44 15.47 11.52 -10.49
C ILE A 44 14.94 10.46 -9.51
N LEU A 45 15.83 9.77 -8.80
CA LEU A 45 15.47 8.75 -7.81
C LEU A 45 14.72 9.33 -6.62
N VAL A 46 15.22 10.44 -6.06
CA VAL A 46 14.54 11.13 -4.96
C VAL A 46 13.19 11.65 -5.40
N SER A 47 13.07 12.20 -6.61
CA SER A 47 11.80 12.69 -7.15
C SER A 47 10.80 11.55 -7.38
N ALA A 48 11.26 10.43 -7.93
CA ALA A 48 10.44 9.25 -8.12
C ALA A 48 10.00 8.64 -6.78
N ALA A 49 10.92 8.53 -5.81
CA ALA A 49 10.61 8.06 -4.46
C ALA A 49 9.60 8.98 -3.77
N ALA A 50 9.76 10.30 -3.89
CA ALA A 50 8.80 11.26 -3.37
C ALA A 50 7.41 11.09 -4.00
N GLY A 51 7.33 10.88 -5.32
CA GLY A 51 6.08 10.59 -6.01
C GLY A 51 5.42 9.29 -5.54
N ILE A 52 6.21 8.23 -5.34
CA ILE A 52 5.72 6.95 -4.79
C ILE A 52 5.22 7.12 -3.36
N VAL A 53 5.90 7.90 -2.53
CA VAL A 53 5.45 8.17 -1.15
C VAL A 53 4.15 8.97 -1.15
N LEU A 54 4.08 10.02 -1.97
CA LEU A 54 2.90 10.89 -2.11
C LEU A 54 1.64 10.13 -2.55
N VAL A 55 1.77 9.19 -3.50
CA VAL A 55 0.63 8.46 -4.06
C VAL A 55 0.41 7.12 -3.34
N GLY A 56 1.49 6.43 -2.99
CA GLY A 56 1.46 5.10 -2.38
C GLY A 56 0.96 5.12 -0.94
N LEU A 57 1.28 6.15 -0.15
CA LEU A 57 0.88 6.21 1.25
C LEU A 57 -0.65 6.38 1.42
N PRO A 58 -1.32 7.31 0.70
CA PRO A 58 -2.79 7.41 0.74
C PRO A 58 -3.49 6.12 0.27
N LEU A 59 -3.03 5.53 -0.83
CA LEU A 59 -3.60 4.29 -1.37
C LEU A 59 -3.44 3.11 -0.40
N TRP A 60 -2.33 3.05 0.32
CA TRP A 60 -2.10 2.04 1.34
C TRP A 60 -3.06 2.19 2.52
N ILE A 61 -3.26 3.43 2.98
CA ILE A 61 -4.20 3.75 4.07
C ILE A 61 -5.62 3.39 3.67
N ASP A 62 -6.05 3.75 2.45
CA ASP A 62 -7.38 3.41 1.94
C ASP A 62 -7.58 1.90 1.84
N ARG A 63 -6.59 1.15 1.34
CA ARG A 63 -6.60 -0.32 1.28
C ARG A 63 -6.70 -0.96 2.66
N TRP A 64 -6.12 -0.35 3.69
CA TRP A 64 -6.24 -0.81 5.07
C TRP A 64 -7.63 -0.52 5.64
N ARG A 65 -8.15 0.70 5.43
CA ARG A 65 -9.48 1.09 5.89
C ARG A 65 -10.57 0.22 5.26
N LEU A 66 -10.47 -0.08 3.97
CA LEU A 66 -11.39 -0.97 3.27
C LEU A 66 -11.37 -2.38 3.84
N ARG A 67 -10.18 -2.93 4.14
CA ARG A 67 -10.05 -4.25 4.77
C ARG A 67 -10.61 -4.30 6.18
N ALA A 68 -10.39 -3.25 6.98
CA ALA A 68 -10.97 -3.15 8.32
C ALA A 68 -12.50 -3.11 8.28
N ARG A 69 -13.07 -2.37 7.32
CA ARG A 69 -14.53 -2.31 7.12
C ARG A 69 -15.13 -3.64 6.64
N ALA A 70 -14.44 -4.36 5.77
CA ALA A 70 -14.88 -5.69 5.36
C ALA A 70 -14.98 -6.64 6.57
N ARG A 71 -13.95 -6.67 7.40
CA ARG A 71 -13.94 -7.49 8.63
C ARG A 71 -15.03 -7.09 9.63
N SER A 72 -15.31 -5.80 9.79
CA SER A 72 -16.37 -5.36 10.71
C SER A 72 -17.77 -5.70 10.20
N LEU A 73 -17.98 -5.68 8.88
CA LEU A 73 -19.23 -6.12 8.25
C LEU A 73 -19.41 -7.63 8.38
N GLU A 74 -18.36 -8.43 8.15
CA GLU A 74 -18.37 -9.88 8.34
C GLU A 74 -18.69 -10.25 9.79
N ALA A 75 -18.06 -9.60 10.78
CA ALA A 75 -18.34 -9.84 12.20
C ALA A 75 -19.78 -9.49 12.59
N ARG A 76 -20.33 -8.41 12.02
CA ARG A 76 -21.72 -8.01 12.23
C ARG A 76 -22.70 -9.01 11.65
N LEU A 77 -22.45 -9.51 10.44
CA LEU A 77 -23.25 -10.58 9.83
C LEU A 77 -23.23 -11.83 10.68
N ALA A 78 -22.05 -12.29 11.11
CA ALA A 78 -21.91 -13.46 11.98
C ALA A 78 -22.70 -13.31 13.30
N SER A 79 -22.66 -12.12 13.92
CA SER A 79 -23.43 -11.85 15.14
C SER A 79 -24.94 -11.82 14.92
N ALA A 80 -25.41 -11.30 13.78
CA ALA A 80 -26.82 -11.27 13.43
C ALA A 80 -27.36 -12.68 13.10
N GLU A 81 -26.57 -13.48 12.37
CA GLU A 81 -26.88 -14.88 12.08
C GLU A 81 -26.96 -15.72 13.36
N ALA A 82 -26.04 -15.51 14.31
CA ALA A 82 -26.08 -16.19 15.61
C ALA A 82 -27.35 -15.88 16.42
N LEU A 83 -27.74 -14.59 16.48
CA LEU A 83 -28.97 -14.17 17.18
C LEU A 83 -30.25 -14.71 16.51
N LEU A 84 -30.27 -14.81 15.19
CA LEU A 84 -31.38 -15.42 14.44
C LEU A 84 -31.44 -16.94 14.64
N GLY A 85 -30.29 -17.61 14.70
CA GLY A 85 -30.19 -19.05 15.00
C GLY A 85 -30.66 -19.41 16.41
N GLU A 86 -30.35 -18.57 17.41
CA GLU A 86 -30.88 -18.73 18.77
C GLU A 86 -32.39 -18.49 18.85
N ARG A 87 -32.93 -17.51 18.11
CA ARG A 87 -34.39 -17.29 18.02
C ARG A 87 -35.15 -18.39 17.30
N GLY A 88 -34.54 -19.07 16.33
CA GLY A 88 -35.12 -20.25 15.69
C GLY A 88 -35.13 -21.48 16.60
N SER A 89 -34.35 -21.48 17.68
CA SER A 89 -34.09 -22.64 18.54
C SER A 89 -34.88 -22.65 19.87
N GLY A 90 -35.81 -21.72 20.11
CA GLY A 90 -36.75 -21.84 21.24
C GLY A 90 -37.98 -20.92 21.16
N PRO A 91 -39.15 -21.25 21.77
CA PRO A 91 -39.53 -22.43 22.53
C PRO A 91 -40.73 -23.16 21.86
N GLU A 92 -40.48 -24.19 21.04
CA GLU A 92 -41.56 -25.05 20.49
C GLU A 92 -41.56 -26.49 21.06
N ALA A 93 -40.85 -26.73 22.16
CA ALA A 93 -40.96 -27.97 22.92
C ALA A 93 -41.91 -27.77 24.11
N GLY A 94 -43.21 -27.66 23.83
CA GLY A 94 -44.25 -27.81 24.84
C GLY A 94 -44.26 -29.25 25.38
N PRO A 95 -44.43 -29.48 26.69
CA PRO A 95 -44.28 -30.80 27.28
C PRO A 95 -45.43 -31.72 26.85
N PRO A 96 -45.16 -32.98 26.46
CA PRO A 96 -46.22 -33.96 26.26
C PRO A 96 -46.82 -34.35 27.63
N ARG A 97 -48.14 -34.21 27.74
CA ARG A 97 -48.96 -34.67 28.87
C ARG A 97 -49.11 -36.17 28.88
#